data_AF-A0A0C6FN14-F1
#
_entry.id   AF-A0A0C6FN14-F1
#
_cell.length_a   1.000
_cell.length_b   1.000
_cell.length_c   1.000
_cell.angle_alpha   90.00
_cell.angle_beta   90.00
_cell.angle_gamma   90.00
#
_symmetry.space_group_name_H-M   'P 1'
#
loop_
_entity.id
_entity.type
_entity.pdbx_description
1 polymer ?
#
loop_
_entity_poly.entity_id
_entity_poly.type
_entity_poly.pdbx_seq_one_letter_code
_entity_poly.pdbx_strand_id
1 'polypeptide(L)'
;MAATIEVATDPYAWHAAALAGTSPELERGQAPCGWFRLQQRDGSFLPVALWPAAGDVLWAQVGTKEPVCLRGPGVDAGAEEAFCERVIAFCWRSPITEDLYWQVREGAPWPDLPPERAATYSNLPADPFEALRAEVEGEREEIERWLAADPIKDQTACDRAANWSSRLADLEKRAGGLRVEEKRPHDEAAKAVQAKWKPIEDLAAGLKRRLKDATLPFQQEQRRREAEARAAAAQAGEALRPAKPAGAGTVGRKVSLRTSYRAEVTDYDAALAALKDSPEVREVIQKLADRVARNTGTAPAGCRLVPIQTAA
;
A
#
# COMPACT_ATOMS: atom_id res chain seq x y z
N MET A 1 -63.17 23.47 -23.75
CA MET A 1 -62.44 22.45 -22.98
C MET A 1 -61.05 22.38 -23.56
N ALA A 2 -60.08 23.04 -22.92
CA ALA A 2 -58.69 22.97 -23.34
C ALA A 2 -58.12 21.66 -22.79
N ALA A 3 -57.70 20.77 -23.67
CA ALA A 3 -56.98 19.56 -23.29
C ALA A 3 -55.62 19.99 -22.77
N THR A 4 -55.40 19.80 -21.47
CA THR A 4 -54.09 19.89 -20.84
C THR A 4 -53.24 18.78 -21.43
N ILE A 5 -52.28 19.13 -22.29
CA ILE A 5 -51.24 18.21 -22.72
C ILE A 5 -50.33 18.04 -21.48
N GLU A 6 -50.49 16.94 -20.75
CA GLU A 6 -49.47 16.50 -19.80
C GLU A 6 -48.17 16.33 -20.56
N VAL A 7 -47.20 17.20 -20.29
CA VAL A 7 -45.81 17.00 -20.74
C VAL A 7 -45.35 15.74 -20.01
N ALA A 8 -45.28 14.62 -20.72
CA ALA A 8 -44.73 13.39 -20.19
C ALA A 8 -43.28 13.66 -19.77
N THR A 9 -43.05 13.76 -18.46
CA THR A 9 -41.72 13.82 -17.87
C THR A 9 -40.96 12.59 -18.37
N ASP A 10 -39.82 12.78 -19.02
CA ASP A 10 -39.00 11.68 -19.51
C ASP A 10 -38.65 10.75 -18.32
N PRO A 11 -39.10 9.48 -18.34
CA PRO A 11 -38.88 8.56 -17.22
C PRO A 11 -37.38 8.31 -16.99
N TYR A 12 -36.54 8.50 -18.01
CA TYR A 12 -35.09 8.29 -17.94
C TYR A 12 -34.29 9.55 -17.59
N ALA A 13 -34.95 10.67 -17.29
CA ALA A 13 -34.29 11.95 -17.00
C ALA A 13 -33.26 11.86 -15.86
N TRP A 14 -33.57 11.08 -14.82
CA TRP A 14 -32.63 10.83 -13.71
C TRP A 14 -31.36 10.14 -14.21
N HIS A 15 -31.50 9.10 -15.03
CA HIS A 15 -30.38 8.30 -15.54
C HIS A 15 -29.51 9.09 -16.53
N ALA A 16 -30.14 9.88 -17.41
CA ALA A 16 -29.42 10.77 -18.31
C ALA A 16 -28.58 11.81 -17.54
N ALA A 17 -29.13 12.41 -16.47
CA ALA A 17 -28.39 13.33 -15.61
C ALA A 17 -27.24 12.63 -14.86
N ALA A 18 -27.48 11.41 -14.37
CA ALA A 18 -26.46 10.60 -13.70
C ALA A 18 -25.29 10.24 -14.63
N LEU A 19 -25.57 9.86 -15.88
CA LEU A 19 -24.54 9.61 -16.90
C LEU A 19 -23.72 10.85 -17.25
N ALA A 20 -24.34 12.03 -17.21
CA ALA A 20 -23.64 13.30 -17.42
C ALA A 20 -22.78 13.72 -16.21
N GLY A 21 -22.70 12.89 -15.15
CA GLY A 21 -21.92 13.18 -13.94
C GLY A 21 -22.64 14.10 -12.95
N THR A 22 -23.91 14.40 -13.17
CA THR A 22 -24.75 15.08 -12.17
C THR A 22 -25.25 14.05 -11.16
N SER A 23 -25.37 14.42 -9.88
CA SER A 23 -26.00 13.55 -8.87
C SER A 23 -27.40 14.08 -8.55
N PRO A 24 -28.42 13.74 -9.36
CA PRO A 24 -29.80 14.10 -9.05
C PRO A 24 -30.25 13.45 -7.74
N GLU A 25 -31.12 14.14 -6.99
CA GLU A 25 -31.66 13.61 -5.74
C GLU A 25 -32.45 12.33 -6.01
N LEU A 26 -32.26 11.33 -5.15
CA LEU A 26 -32.95 10.06 -5.23
C LEU A 26 -34.11 10.07 -4.22
N GLU A 27 -35.33 9.97 -4.71
CA GLU A 27 -36.50 9.86 -3.84
C GLU A 27 -36.49 8.51 -3.11
N ARG A 28 -36.62 8.53 -1.78
CA ARG A 28 -36.63 7.32 -0.98
C ARG A 28 -37.81 6.44 -1.38
N GLY A 29 -37.52 5.18 -1.68
CA GLY A 29 -38.53 4.18 -2.06
C GLY A 29 -38.96 4.22 -3.51
N GLN A 30 -38.42 5.16 -4.32
CA GLN A 30 -38.68 5.21 -5.75
C GLN A 30 -37.43 4.84 -6.55
N ALA A 31 -37.59 3.89 -7.47
CA ALA A 31 -36.49 3.39 -8.27
C ALA A 31 -36.36 4.23 -9.57
N PRO A 32 -35.20 4.83 -9.85
CA PRO A 32 -35.01 5.59 -11.07
C PRO A 32 -34.98 4.65 -12.27
N CYS A 33 -35.67 5.03 -13.36
CA CYS A 33 -35.60 4.27 -14.61
C CYS A 33 -34.23 4.49 -15.27
N GLY A 34 -33.71 3.45 -15.91
CA GLY A 34 -32.41 3.47 -16.60
C GLY A 34 -31.61 2.20 -16.40
N TRP A 35 -30.32 2.30 -16.74
CA TRP A 35 -29.40 1.17 -16.75
C TRP A 35 -28.23 1.39 -15.79
N PHE A 36 -27.92 0.37 -15.00
CA PHE A 36 -26.96 0.44 -13.92
C PHE A 36 -26.05 -0.79 -13.88
N ARG A 37 -24.89 -0.62 -13.25
CA ARG A 37 -23.98 -1.70 -12.90
C ARG A 37 -24.07 -1.99 -11.41
N LEU A 38 -24.44 -3.22 -11.05
CA LEU A 38 -24.52 -3.69 -9.66
C LEU A 38 -23.30 -4.54 -9.31
N GLN A 39 -22.51 -4.10 -8.33
CA GLN A 39 -21.42 -4.91 -7.77
C GLN A 39 -21.96 -5.95 -6.77
N GLN A 40 -21.60 -7.21 -6.97
CA GLN A 40 -21.90 -8.33 -6.08
C GLN A 40 -20.87 -8.41 -4.94
N ARG A 41 -21.19 -9.20 -3.91
CA ARG A 41 -20.28 -9.42 -2.76
C ARG A 41 -18.97 -10.12 -3.15
N ASP A 42 -18.98 -10.90 -4.23
CA ASP A 42 -17.80 -11.60 -4.76
C ASP A 42 -16.94 -10.71 -5.68
N GLY A 43 -17.34 -9.45 -5.89
CA GLY A 43 -16.66 -8.50 -6.77
C GLY A 43 -17.08 -8.59 -8.24
N SER A 44 -17.94 -9.54 -8.62
CA SER A 44 -18.53 -9.59 -9.96
C SER A 44 -19.57 -8.48 -10.16
N PHE A 45 -19.93 -8.22 -11.42
CA PHE A 45 -20.88 -7.18 -11.77
C PHE A 45 -22.07 -7.74 -12.55
N LEU A 46 -23.28 -7.33 -12.17
CA LEU A 46 -24.51 -7.63 -12.89
C LEU A 46 -25.07 -6.37 -13.55
N PRO A 47 -25.53 -6.45 -14.81
CA PRO A 47 -26.27 -5.37 -15.43
C PRO A 47 -27.68 -5.29 -14.81
N VAL A 48 -28.16 -4.08 -14.53
CA VAL A 48 -29.51 -3.83 -14.01
C VAL A 48 -30.22 -2.86 -14.94
N ALA A 49 -31.47 -3.15 -15.29
CA ALA A 49 -32.33 -2.24 -16.05
C ALA A 49 -33.65 -2.03 -15.32
N LEU A 50 -34.15 -0.81 -15.39
CA LEU A 50 -35.49 -0.43 -14.96
C LEU A 50 -36.17 0.35 -16.07
N TRP A 51 -37.36 -0.06 -16.47
CA TRP A 51 -38.11 0.59 -17.55
C TRP A 51 -39.60 0.64 -17.22
N PRO A 52 -40.27 1.76 -17.54
CA PRO A 52 -41.72 1.85 -17.40
C PRO A 52 -42.41 1.06 -18.51
N ALA A 53 -43.62 0.58 -18.23
CA ALA A 53 -44.55 0.03 -19.21
C ALA A 53 -45.87 0.82 -19.19
N ALA A 54 -46.86 0.43 -20.00
CA ALA A 54 -48.15 1.10 -20.04
C ALA A 54 -48.90 0.96 -18.69
N GLY A 55 -49.56 2.04 -18.28
CA GLY A 55 -50.08 2.17 -16.91
C GLY A 55 -48.97 2.56 -15.93
N ASP A 56 -49.28 2.69 -14.64
CA ASP A 56 -48.28 2.94 -13.59
C ASP A 56 -47.47 1.66 -13.29
N VAL A 57 -46.87 1.07 -14.34
CA VAL A 57 -46.19 -0.22 -14.31
C VAL A 57 -44.69 -0.01 -14.47
N LEU A 58 -43.90 -0.54 -13.52
CA LEU A 58 -42.45 -0.45 -13.54
C LEU A 58 -41.84 -1.85 -13.53
N TRP A 59 -41.00 -2.14 -14.51
CA TRP A 59 -40.27 -3.40 -14.60
C TRP A 59 -38.81 -3.18 -14.21
N ALA A 60 -38.23 -4.20 -13.59
CA ALA A 60 -36.79 -4.27 -13.34
C ALA A 60 -36.23 -5.63 -13.72
N GLN A 61 -35.01 -5.65 -14.25
CA GLN A 61 -34.27 -6.88 -14.54
C GLN A 61 -32.85 -6.78 -13.95
N VAL A 62 -32.42 -7.84 -13.27
CA VAL A 62 -31.09 -7.94 -12.65
C VAL A 62 -30.36 -9.14 -13.27
N GLY A 63 -29.28 -8.86 -14.01
CA GLY A 63 -28.54 -9.86 -14.77
C GLY A 63 -29.42 -10.55 -15.82
N THR A 64 -29.32 -11.87 -15.89
CA THR A 64 -30.08 -12.73 -16.80
C THR A 64 -31.38 -13.27 -16.19
N LYS A 65 -31.75 -12.83 -14.98
CA LYS A 65 -32.98 -13.26 -14.30
C LYS A 65 -34.22 -12.73 -15.03
N GLU A 66 -35.36 -13.37 -14.84
CA GLU A 66 -36.63 -12.89 -15.38
C GLU A 66 -36.96 -11.47 -14.86
N PRO A 67 -37.51 -10.59 -15.70
CA PRO A 67 -37.97 -9.27 -15.26
C PRO A 67 -39.02 -9.38 -14.15
N VAL A 68 -38.88 -8.56 -13.13
CA VAL A 68 -39.82 -8.45 -12.00
C VAL A 68 -40.61 -7.15 -12.11
N CYS A 69 -41.92 -7.24 -11.85
CA CYS A 69 -42.79 -6.07 -11.80
C CYS A 69 -42.68 -5.44 -10.40
N LEU A 70 -42.24 -4.19 -10.32
CA LEU A 70 -42.07 -3.44 -9.07
C LEU A 70 -43.29 -2.57 -8.73
N ARG A 71 -44.04 -2.19 -9.76
CA ARG A 71 -45.25 -1.38 -9.65
C ARG A 71 -46.26 -1.86 -10.68
N GLY A 72 -47.53 -1.98 -10.32
CA GLY A 72 -48.60 -2.40 -11.24
C GLY A 72 -49.73 -3.19 -10.58
N PRO A 73 -50.77 -3.59 -11.33
CA PRO A 73 -51.90 -4.34 -10.79
C PRO A 73 -51.45 -5.68 -10.17
N GLY A 74 -51.80 -5.90 -8.90
CA GLY A 74 -51.48 -7.14 -8.19
C GLY A 74 -50.05 -7.22 -7.62
N VAL A 75 -49.30 -6.12 -7.64
CA VAL A 75 -47.97 -6.02 -7.00
C VAL A 75 -48.11 -5.44 -5.58
N ASP A 76 -47.35 -5.98 -4.63
CA ASP A 76 -47.32 -5.46 -3.26
C ASP A 76 -46.81 -4.01 -3.21
N ALA A 77 -47.48 -3.15 -2.43
CA ALA A 77 -47.15 -1.72 -2.36
C ALA A 77 -45.71 -1.41 -1.88
N GLY A 78 -45.05 -2.35 -1.21
CA GLY A 78 -43.66 -2.24 -0.76
C GLY A 78 -42.62 -2.89 -1.69
N ALA A 79 -43.04 -3.42 -2.85
CA ALA A 79 -42.13 -4.13 -3.76
C ALA A 79 -41.01 -3.23 -4.31
N GLU A 80 -41.36 -2.02 -4.72
CA GLU A 80 -40.41 -1.02 -5.22
C GLU A 80 -39.44 -0.55 -4.13
N GLU A 81 -39.94 -0.25 -2.93
CA GLU A 81 -39.10 0.15 -1.79
C GLU A 81 -38.12 -0.96 -1.41
N ALA A 82 -38.60 -2.21 -1.32
CA ALA A 82 -37.74 -3.36 -1.02
C ALA A 82 -36.71 -3.63 -2.13
N PHE A 83 -37.03 -3.34 -3.39
CA PHE A 83 -36.07 -3.38 -4.49
C PHE A 83 -35.03 -2.26 -4.38
N CYS A 84 -35.46 -1.06 -4.01
CA CYS A 84 -34.57 0.08 -3.79
C CYS A 84 -33.51 -0.23 -2.74
N GLU A 85 -33.92 -0.77 -1.58
CA GLU A 85 -33.01 -1.10 -0.48
C GLU A 85 -31.99 -2.20 -0.83
N ARG A 86 -32.39 -3.17 -1.65
CA ARG A 86 -31.55 -4.34 -1.97
C ARG A 86 -30.71 -4.20 -3.22
N VAL A 87 -31.12 -3.36 -4.18
CA VAL A 87 -30.49 -3.25 -5.50
C VAL A 87 -30.08 -1.81 -5.78
N ILE A 88 -31.03 -0.88 -5.84
CA ILE A 88 -30.75 0.51 -6.24
C ILE A 88 -29.73 1.16 -5.31
N ALA A 89 -29.86 0.95 -3.99
CA ALA A 89 -28.93 1.46 -2.98
C ALA A 89 -27.45 1.14 -3.27
N PHE A 90 -27.19 0.06 -3.99
CA PHE A 90 -25.84 -0.42 -4.33
C PHE A 90 -25.40 -0.08 -5.77
N CYS A 91 -26.31 0.31 -6.67
CA CYS A 91 -25.97 0.55 -8.07
C CYS A 91 -26.31 1.96 -8.60
N TRP A 92 -27.04 2.78 -7.84
CA TRP A 92 -27.48 4.11 -8.32
C TRP A 92 -26.31 5.03 -8.69
N ARG A 93 -25.16 4.94 -8.02
CA ARG A 93 -23.95 5.72 -8.33
C ARG A 93 -23.15 5.19 -9.53
N SER A 94 -23.64 4.13 -10.18
CA SER A 94 -22.94 3.47 -11.29
C SER A 94 -23.87 3.30 -12.48
N PRO A 95 -24.36 4.41 -13.07
CA PRO A 95 -25.14 4.37 -14.30
C PRO A 95 -24.25 3.90 -15.46
N ILE A 96 -24.86 3.15 -16.38
CA ILE A 96 -24.21 2.68 -17.62
C ILE A 96 -25.06 3.07 -18.82
N THR A 97 -24.46 3.10 -20.01
CA THR A 97 -25.20 3.33 -21.25
C THR A 97 -26.12 2.14 -21.56
N GLU A 98 -27.20 2.40 -22.28
CA GLU A 98 -28.10 1.34 -22.77
C GLU A 98 -27.34 0.31 -23.64
N ASP A 99 -26.47 0.79 -24.54
CA ASP A 99 -25.64 -0.08 -25.38
C ASP A 99 -24.76 -1.03 -24.55
N LEU A 100 -24.12 -0.51 -23.50
CA LEU A 100 -23.29 -1.32 -22.61
C LEU A 100 -24.11 -2.35 -21.83
N TYR A 101 -25.32 -1.97 -21.39
CA TYR A 101 -26.24 -2.90 -20.74
C TYR A 101 -26.56 -4.09 -21.65
N TRP A 102 -26.95 -3.84 -22.91
CA TRP A 102 -27.31 -4.90 -23.84
C TRP A 102 -26.12 -5.79 -24.17
N GLN A 103 -24.94 -5.20 -24.42
CA GLN A 103 -23.70 -5.97 -24.66
C GLN A 103 -23.40 -6.94 -23.51
N VAL A 104 -23.37 -6.45 -22.27
CA VAL A 104 -23.05 -7.30 -21.11
C VAL A 104 -24.15 -8.32 -20.84
N ARG A 105 -25.42 -7.95 -21.06
CA ARG A 105 -26.57 -8.87 -20.92
C ARG A 105 -26.50 -10.04 -21.90
N GLU A 106 -25.99 -9.80 -23.10
CA GLU A 106 -25.76 -10.82 -24.13
C GLU A 106 -24.50 -11.68 -23.87
N GLY A 107 -23.73 -11.35 -22.84
CA GLY A 107 -22.55 -12.11 -22.41
C GLY A 107 -21.22 -11.49 -22.82
N ALA A 108 -21.20 -10.26 -23.34
CA ALA A 108 -19.94 -9.53 -23.52
C ALA A 108 -19.30 -9.22 -22.15
N PRO A 109 -17.96 -9.26 -22.05
CA PRO A 109 -17.28 -8.85 -20.84
C PRO A 109 -17.42 -7.35 -20.59
N TRP A 110 -17.30 -6.94 -19.32
CA TRP A 110 -17.21 -5.54 -18.98
C TRP A 110 -15.94 -4.91 -19.57
N PRO A 111 -16.03 -3.77 -20.26
CA PRO A 111 -14.91 -3.22 -21.01
C PRO A 111 -13.80 -2.66 -20.11
N ASP A 112 -14.12 -2.23 -18.90
CA ASP A 112 -13.16 -1.77 -17.90
C ASP A 112 -12.57 -2.92 -17.06
N LEU A 113 -13.01 -4.16 -17.27
CA LEU A 113 -12.42 -5.32 -16.61
C LEU A 113 -11.41 -6.00 -17.51
N PRO A 114 -10.30 -6.49 -16.93
CA PRO A 114 -9.44 -7.38 -17.67
C PRO A 114 -10.11 -8.71 -17.97
N PRO A 115 -9.66 -9.45 -19.00
CA PRO A 115 -10.22 -10.75 -19.37
C PRO A 115 -10.34 -11.67 -18.16
N GLU A 116 -11.35 -12.54 -18.15
CA GLU A 116 -11.46 -13.54 -17.09
C GLU A 116 -10.23 -14.44 -17.08
N ARG A 117 -9.73 -14.73 -15.88
CA ARG A 117 -8.69 -15.74 -15.69
C ARG A 117 -9.26 -17.07 -16.16
N ALA A 118 -8.50 -17.85 -16.91
CA ALA A 118 -8.88 -19.23 -17.19
C ALA A 118 -9.08 -19.95 -15.85
N ALA A 119 -10.34 -20.20 -15.48
CA ALA A 119 -10.74 -20.61 -14.13
C ALA A 119 -10.15 -21.98 -13.73
N THR A 120 -9.64 -22.73 -14.69
CA THR A 120 -8.97 -24.00 -14.47
C THR A 120 -8.14 -24.28 -15.72
N TYR A 121 -6.83 -24.04 -15.70
CA TYR A 121 -6.01 -24.77 -16.65
C TYR A 121 -6.08 -26.23 -16.19
N SER A 122 -6.65 -27.12 -17.01
CA SER A 122 -6.65 -28.56 -16.75
C SER A 122 -5.23 -29.16 -16.62
N ASN A 123 -4.20 -28.32 -16.77
CA ASN A 123 -2.79 -28.63 -16.82
C ASN A 123 -1.96 -27.81 -15.80
N LEU A 124 -2.59 -27.16 -14.80
CA LEU A 124 -1.82 -26.42 -13.77
C LEU A 124 -0.86 -27.38 -13.04
N PRO A 125 0.41 -26.99 -12.83
CA PRO A 125 1.34 -27.75 -12.01
C PRO A 125 0.77 -28.03 -10.61
N ALA A 126 1.06 -29.21 -10.05
CA ALA A 126 0.64 -29.55 -8.70
C ALA A 126 1.44 -28.79 -7.62
N ASP A 127 2.63 -28.30 -7.98
CA ASP A 127 3.47 -27.49 -7.10
C ASP A 127 2.89 -26.07 -6.99
N PRO A 128 2.63 -25.55 -5.77
CA PRO A 128 2.02 -24.24 -5.58
C PRO A 128 2.85 -23.07 -6.14
N PHE A 129 4.18 -23.18 -6.14
CA PHE A 129 5.06 -22.15 -6.69
C PHE A 129 4.99 -22.15 -8.21
N GLU A 130 5.13 -23.31 -8.86
CA GLU A 130 5.03 -23.40 -10.33
C GLU A 130 3.62 -23.05 -10.84
N ALA A 131 2.57 -23.39 -10.08
CA ALA A 131 1.21 -22.96 -10.38
C ALA A 131 1.08 -21.43 -10.36
N LEU A 132 1.53 -20.78 -9.28
CA LEU A 132 1.45 -19.33 -9.15
C LEU A 132 2.35 -18.61 -10.18
N ARG A 133 3.51 -19.20 -10.50
CA ARG A 133 4.39 -18.70 -11.55
C ARG A 133 3.70 -18.72 -12.92
N ALA A 134 3.05 -19.83 -13.26
CA ALA A 134 2.29 -19.93 -14.50
C ALA A 134 1.12 -18.92 -14.57
N GLU A 135 0.44 -18.67 -13.44
CA GLU A 135 -0.60 -17.63 -13.37
C GLU A 135 -0.03 -16.23 -13.64
N VAL A 136 1.07 -15.85 -12.99
CA VAL A 136 1.72 -14.54 -13.19
C VAL A 136 2.23 -14.38 -14.63
N GLU A 137 2.80 -15.45 -15.19
CA GLU A 137 3.29 -15.43 -16.57
C GLU A 137 2.14 -15.24 -17.57
N GLY A 138 1.00 -15.92 -17.36
CA GLY A 138 -0.18 -15.74 -18.19
C GLY A 138 -0.73 -14.31 -18.15
N GLU A 139 -0.81 -13.71 -16.96
CA GLU A 139 -1.21 -12.30 -16.81
C GLU A 139 -0.20 -11.36 -17.48
N ARG A 140 1.11 -11.64 -17.37
CA ARG A 140 2.14 -10.86 -18.05
C ARG A 140 1.93 -10.87 -19.57
N GLU A 141 1.74 -12.04 -20.16
CA GLU A 141 1.54 -12.19 -21.60
C GLU A 141 0.30 -11.43 -22.10
N GLU A 142 -0.81 -11.49 -21.37
CA GLU A 142 -2.04 -10.76 -21.72
C GLU A 142 -1.87 -9.25 -21.56
N ILE A 143 -1.21 -8.79 -20.48
CA ILE A 143 -0.95 -7.36 -20.25
C ILE A 143 -0.01 -6.81 -21.34
N GLU A 144 1.08 -7.51 -21.64
CA GLU A 144 2.03 -7.10 -22.69
C GLU A 144 1.35 -7.07 -24.06
N ARG A 145 0.53 -8.07 -24.38
CA ARG A 145 -0.26 -8.11 -25.62
C ARG A 145 -1.21 -6.93 -25.70
N TRP A 146 -1.93 -6.62 -24.62
CA TRP A 146 -2.86 -5.51 -24.57
C TRP A 146 -2.17 -4.15 -24.70
N LEU A 147 -1.09 -3.91 -23.94
CA LEU A 147 -0.32 -2.67 -23.99
C LEU A 147 0.35 -2.44 -25.35
N ALA A 148 0.77 -3.51 -26.03
CA ALA A 148 1.33 -3.44 -27.37
C ALA A 148 0.26 -3.12 -28.43
N ALA A 149 -0.96 -3.66 -28.26
CA ALA A 149 -2.06 -3.47 -29.20
C ALA A 149 -2.70 -2.08 -29.07
N ASP A 150 -2.89 -1.59 -27.83
CA ASP A 150 -3.62 -0.35 -27.58
C ASP A 150 -2.96 0.49 -26.46
N PRO A 151 -2.39 1.67 -26.78
CA PRO A 151 -1.94 2.59 -25.76
C PRO A 151 -3.13 3.10 -24.94
N ILE A 152 -2.98 3.19 -23.62
CA ILE A 152 -4.02 3.69 -22.70
C ILE A 152 -4.32 5.17 -23.02
N LYS A 153 -5.47 5.43 -23.66
CA LYS A 153 -5.88 6.77 -24.12
C LYS A 153 -7.20 7.25 -23.54
N ASP A 154 -7.99 6.37 -22.96
CA ASP A 154 -9.30 6.68 -22.40
C ASP A 154 -9.45 6.18 -20.96
N GLN A 155 -10.52 6.63 -20.31
CA GLN A 155 -10.80 6.26 -18.92
C GLN A 155 -11.05 4.75 -18.77
N THR A 156 -11.68 4.11 -19.74
CA THR A 156 -11.98 2.67 -19.70
C THR A 156 -10.71 1.83 -19.71
N ALA A 157 -9.72 2.17 -20.53
CA ALA A 157 -8.41 1.56 -20.54
C ALA A 157 -7.63 1.83 -19.25
N CYS A 158 -7.77 3.03 -18.66
CA CYS A 158 -7.18 3.36 -17.37
C CYS A 158 -7.77 2.50 -16.24
N ASP A 159 -9.09 2.38 -16.18
CA ASP A 159 -9.80 1.55 -15.21
C ASP A 159 -9.42 0.07 -15.38
N ARG A 160 -9.30 -0.41 -16.64
CA ARG A 160 -8.80 -1.76 -16.94
C ARG A 160 -7.39 -1.99 -16.40
N ALA A 161 -6.46 -1.05 -16.58
CA ALA A 161 -5.13 -1.13 -16.01
C ALA A 161 -5.15 -1.16 -14.47
N ALA A 162 -5.97 -0.33 -13.83
CA ALA A 162 -6.11 -0.31 -12.38
C ALA A 162 -6.66 -1.64 -11.83
N ASN A 163 -7.63 -2.23 -12.54
CA ASN A 163 -8.18 -3.54 -12.21
C ASN A 163 -7.14 -4.66 -12.39
N TRP A 164 -6.32 -4.63 -13.45
CA TRP A 164 -5.19 -5.55 -13.61
C TRP A 164 -4.13 -5.40 -12.51
N SER A 165 -3.78 -4.16 -12.15
CA SER A 165 -2.83 -3.87 -11.07
C SER A 165 -3.30 -4.50 -9.75
N SER A 166 -4.58 -4.35 -9.42
CA SER A 166 -5.17 -4.97 -8.23
C SER A 166 -5.07 -6.52 -8.25
N ARG A 167 -5.28 -7.15 -9.42
CA ARG A 167 -5.09 -8.61 -9.56
C ARG A 167 -3.64 -9.04 -9.37
N LEU A 168 -2.68 -8.28 -9.89
CA LEU A 168 -1.25 -8.55 -9.69
C LEU A 168 -0.85 -8.39 -8.22
N ALA A 169 -1.41 -7.40 -7.51
CA ALA A 169 -1.19 -7.24 -6.08
C ALA A 169 -1.71 -8.44 -5.27
N ASP A 170 -2.85 -9.03 -5.65
CA ASP A 170 -3.34 -10.27 -5.03
C ASP A 170 -2.41 -11.47 -5.29
N LEU A 171 -1.85 -11.59 -6.50
CA LEU A 171 -0.88 -12.62 -6.84
C LEU A 171 0.44 -12.44 -6.07
N GLU A 172 0.92 -11.20 -5.94
CA GLU A 172 2.09 -10.87 -5.10
C GLU A 172 1.84 -11.27 -3.64
N LYS A 173 0.68 -10.94 -3.09
CA LYS A 173 0.30 -11.31 -1.73
C LYS A 173 0.27 -12.83 -1.54
N ARG A 174 -0.27 -13.58 -2.51
CA ARG A 174 -0.24 -15.06 -2.50
C ARG A 174 1.18 -15.59 -2.51
N ALA A 175 2.07 -15.04 -3.36
CA ALA A 175 3.48 -15.43 -3.42
C ALA A 175 4.18 -15.16 -2.08
N GLY A 176 3.92 -14.00 -1.47
CA GLY A 176 4.43 -13.65 -0.15
C GLY A 176 3.96 -14.62 0.93
N GLY A 177 2.70 -15.03 0.89
CA GLY A 177 2.12 -16.04 1.80
C GLY A 177 2.81 -17.39 1.69
N LEU A 178 2.89 -17.95 0.47
CA LEU A 178 3.54 -19.24 0.22
C LEU A 178 5.00 -19.24 0.67
N ARG A 179 5.74 -18.17 0.37
CA ARG A 179 7.15 -18.01 0.80
C ARG A 179 7.28 -18.00 2.33
N VAL A 180 6.37 -17.34 3.03
CA VAL A 180 6.39 -17.30 4.50
C VAL A 180 6.09 -18.68 5.09
N GLU A 181 5.12 -19.40 4.52
CA GLU A 181 4.77 -20.75 4.95
C GLU A 181 5.92 -21.73 4.75
N GLU A 182 6.54 -21.72 3.57
CA GLU A 182 7.69 -22.57 3.22
C GLU A 182 8.90 -22.27 4.12
N LYS A 183 9.16 -20.99 4.41
CA LYS A 183 10.31 -20.57 5.23
C LYS A 183 10.07 -20.77 6.74
N ARG A 184 8.82 -20.83 7.20
CA ARG A 184 8.47 -20.95 8.63
C ARG A 184 9.25 -22.03 9.40
N PRO A 185 9.37 -23.29 8.95
CA PRO A 185 10.14 -24.30 9.68
C PRO A 185 11.63 -23.93 9.82
N HIS A 186 12.22 -23.26 8.83
CA HIS A 186 13.61 -22.81 8.87
C HIS A 186 13.81 -21.63 9.83
N ASP A 187 12.87 -20.68 9.85
CA ASP A 187 12.91 -19.57 10.80
C ASP A 187 12.75 -20.06 12.25
N GLU A 188 11.86 -21.01 12.50
CA GLU A 188 11.70 -21.62 13.82
C GLU A 188 12.95 -22.43 14.23
N ALA A 189 13.56 -23.16 13.30
CA ALA A 189 14.84 -23.84 13.55
C ALA A 189 15.96 -22.85 13.89
N ALA A 190 16.06 -21.74 13.14
CA ALA A 190 17.03 -20.69 13.41
C ALA A 190 16.81 -20.05 14.78
N LYS A 191 15.55 -19.75 15.14
CA LYS A 191 15.19 -19.24 16.47
C LYS A 191 15.57 -20.21 17.58
N ALA A 192 15.35 -21.51 17.40
CA ALA A 192 15.73 -22.53 18.38
C ALA A 192 17.24 -22.59 18.60
N VAL A 193 18.03 -22.51 17.52
CA VAL A 193 19.50 -22.43 17.62
C VAL A 193 19.92 -21.17 18.36
N GLN A 194 19.35 -20.01 18.01
CA GLN A 194 19.65 -18.75 18.68
C GLN A 194 19.30 -18.80 20.18
N ALA A 195 18.14 -19.33 20.54
CA ALA A 195 17.73 -19.48 21.94
C ALA A 195 18.72 -20.31 22.77
N LYS A 196 19.35 -21.32 22.16
CA LYS A 196 20.36 -22.16 22.82
C LYS A 196 21.69 -21.43 23.07
N TRP A 197 22.17 -20.67 22.09
CA TRP A 197 23.52 -20.10 22.14
C TRP A 197 23.58 -18.68 22.68
N LYS A 198 22.54 -17.88 22.43
CA LYS A 198 22.50 -16.46 22.80
C LYS A 198 22.75 -16.20 24.29
N PRO A 199 22.18 -16.97 25.24
CA PRO A 199 22.47 -16.77 26.66
C PRO A 199 23.95 -16.98 27.03
N ILE A 200 24.63 -17.93 26.38
CA ILE A 200 26.04 -18.23 26.63
C ILE A 200 26.92 -17.09 26.08
N GLU A 201 26.62 -16.63 24.86
CA GLU A 201 27.31 -15.50 24.24
C GLU A 201 27.13 -14.22 25.07
N ASP A 202 25.91 -13.93 25.51
CA ASP A 202 25.60 -12.75 26.30
C ASP A 202 26.25 -12.81 27.69
N LEU A 203 26.30 -13.99 28.33
CA LEU A 203 27.03 -14.20 29.57
C LEU A 203 28.54 -13.96 29.37
N ALA A 204 29.14 -14.55 28.34
CA ALA A 204 30.57 -14.38 28.05
C ALA A 204 30.91 -12.92 27.71
N ALA A 205 30.08 -12.25 26.90
CA ALA A 205 30.22 -10.83 26.57
C ALA A 205 30.07 -9.95 27.81
N GLY A 206 29.11 -10.25 28.67
CA GLY A 206 28.88 -9.57 29.94
C GLY A 206 30.07 -9.71 30.89
N LEU A 207 30.59 -10.93 31.09
CA LEU A 207 31.78 -11.17 31.92
C LEU A 207 33.01 -10.46 31.34
N LYS A 208 33.24 -10.56 30.03
CA LYS A 208 34.32 -9.84 29.34
C LYS A 208 34.23 -8.33 29.55
N ARG A 209 33.03 -7.75 29.47
CA ARG A 209 32.80 -6.32 29.72
C ARG A 209 33.11 -5.97 31.18
N ARG A 210 32.58 -6.74 32.14
CA ARG A 210 32.84 -6.53 33.58
C ARG A 210 34.33 -6.57 33.93
N LEU A 211 35.08 -7.50 33.35
CA LEU A 211 36.54 -7.57 33.54
C LEU A 211 37.25 -6.33 32.98
N LYS A 212 36.87 -5.87 31.78
CA LYS A 212 37.44 -4.64 31.21
C LYS A 212 37.14 -3.43 32.10
N ASP A 213 35.89 -3.28 32.51
CA ASP A 213 35.44 -2.18 33.37
C ASP A 213 36.17 -2.21 34.72
N ALA A 214 36.38 -3.38 35.32
CA ALA A 214 37.13 -3.53 36.57
C ALA A 214 38.62 -3.18 36.43
N THR A 215 39.24 -3.46 35.29
CA THR A 215 40.65 -3.10 35.04
C THR A 215 40.86 -1.64 34.65
N LEU A 216 39.80 -0.94 34.23
CA LEU A 216 39.89 0.42 33.70
C LEU A 216 40.46 1.44 34.71
N PRO A 217 40.02 1.51 35.98
CA PRO A 217 40.55 2.48 36.94
C PRO A 217 42.05 2.30 37.19
N PHE A 218 42.50 1.04 37.30
CA PHE A 218 43.91 0.75 37.47
C PHE A 218 44.74 1.18 36.25
N GLN A 219 44.26 0.91 35.03
CA GLN A 219 44.95 1.34 33.81
C GLN A 219 44.99 2.88 33.66
N GLN A 220 43.94 3.57 34.08
CA GLN A 220 43.89 5.05 34.11
C GLN A 220 44.86 5.62 35.15
N GLU A 221 44.89 5.05 36.35
CA GLU A 221 45.82 5.43 37.42
C GLU A 221 47.28 5.21 37.01
N GLN A 222 47.60 4.06 36.39
CA GLN A 222 48.94 3.80 35.86
C GLN A 222 49.35 4.84 34.81
N ARG A 223 48.46 5.20 33.87
CA ARG A 223 48.73 6.29 32.93
C ARG A 223 48.95 7.63 33.63
N ARG A 224 48.17 7.94 34.68
CA ARG A 224 48.33 9.19 35.44
C ARG A 224 49.70 9.25 36.09
N ARG A 225 50.10 8.19 36.80
CA ARG A 225 51.42 8.07 37.44
C ARG A 225 52.57 8.14 36.44
N GLU A 226 52.46 7.45 35.31
CA GLU A 226 53.47 7.52 34.24
C GLU A 226 53.56 8.93 33.66
N ALA A 227 52.44 9.63 33.48
CA ALA A 227 52.42 11.02 33.01
C ALA A 227 53.02 12.00 34.04
N GLU A 228 52.68 11.84 35.33
CA GLU A 228 53.24 12.64 36.44
C GLU A 228 54.75 12.41 36.58
N ALA A 229 55.21 11.16 36.58
CA ALA A 229 56.63 10.82 36.64
C ALA A 229 57.40 11.36 35.42
N ARG A 230 56.79 11.33 34.23
CA ARG A 230 57.36 11.90 33.01
C ARG A 230 57.44 13.43 33.08
N ALA A 231 56.43 14.09 33.63
CA ALA A 231 56.44 15.54 33.84
C ALA A 231 57.53 15.95 34.85
N ALA A 232 57.68 15.21 35.96
CA ALA A 232 58.72 15.44 36.95
C ALA A 232 60.14 15.22 36.36
N ALA A 233 60.36 14.14 35.61
CA ALA A 233 61.63 13.88 34.93
C ALA A 233 61.99 14.96 33.89
N ALA A 234 60.98 15.46 33.16
CA ALA A 234 61.15 16.57 32.22
C ALA A 234 61.51 17.89 32.95
N GLN A 235 60.92 18.16 34.13
CA GLN A 235 61.29 19.32 34.95
C GLN A 235 62.68 19.20 35.59
N ALA A 236 63.13 17.99 35.90
CA ALA A 236 64.46 17.71 36.45
C ALA A 236 65.58 17.68 35.39
N GLY A 237 65.26 17.84 34.11
CA GLY A 237 66.25 17.87 33.01
C GLY A 237 66.82 16.49 32.62
N GLU A 238 66.19 15.39 33.04
CA GLU A 238 66.62 14.04 32.68
C GLU A 238 66.14 13.64 31.27
N ALA A 239 66.93 12.81 30.58
CA ALA A 239 66.58 12.30 29.25
C ALA A 239 65.30 11.44 29.30
N LEU A 240 64.25 11.91 28.62
CA LEU A 240 62.96 11.23 28.54
C LEU A 240 63.07 9.86 27.87
N ARG A 241 62.89 8.79 28.66
CA ARG A 241 62.77 7.42 28.12
C ARG A 241 61.48 7.28 27.29
N PRO A 242 61.50 6.52 26.18
CA PRO A 242 60.30 6.26 25.40
C PRO A 242 59.27 5.50 26.25
N ALA A 243 58.04 6.02 26.31
CA ALA A 243 56.96 5.44 27.09
C ALA A 243 56.66 4.02 26.61
N LYS A 244 56.70 3.04 27.52
CA LYS A 244 56.19 1.70 27.21
C LYS A 244 54.67 1.80 27.05
N PRO A 245 54.07 1.24 25.98
CA PRO A 245 52.63 1.29 25.83
C PRO A 245 51.97 0.51 26.98
N ALA A 246 51.32 1.24 27.89
CA ALA A 246 50.53 0.67 28.97
C ALA A 246 49.41 -0.18 28.35
N GLY A 247 49.48 -1.50 28.57
CA GLY A 247 48.52 -2.46 28.05
C GLY A 247 48.41 -3.66 28.97
N ALA A 248 47.18 -4.11 29.20
CA ALA A 248 46.90 -5.30 30.00
C ALA A 248 46.78 -6.55 29.12
N GLY A 249 47.24 -7.69 29.63
CA GLY A 249 47.19 -9.00 28.96
C GLY A 249 48.55 -9.49 28.45
N THR A 250 48.80 -10.78 28.64
CA THR A 250 50.07 -11.48 28.32
C THR A 250 49.93 -12.57 27.27
N VAL A 251 48.77 -13.21 27.17
CA VAL A 251 48.56 -14.41 26.34
C VAL A 251 47.87 -14.09 24.99
N GLY A 252 47.33 -12.88 24.82
CA GLY A 252 46.61 -12.48 23.60
C GLY A 252 46.70 -10.99 23.30
N ARG A 253 45.81 -10.48 22.42
CA ARG A 253 45.78 -9.05 22.03
C ARG A 253 45.67 -8.17 23.27
N LYS A 254 46.67 -7.31 23.48
CA LYS A 254 46.71 -6.38 24.62
C LYS A 254 45.51 -5.45 24.60
N VAL A 255 44.93 -5.23 25.77
CA VAL A 255 43.88 -4.22 25.97
C VAL A 255 44.58 -2.90 26.28
N SER A 256 44.46 -1.94 25.37
CA SER A 256 44.94 -0.56 25.52
C SER A 256 43.75 0.41 25.61
N LEU A 257 43.80 1.43 26.46
CA LEU A 257 42.74 2.46 26.43
C LEU A 257 42.82 3.25 25.13
N ARG A 258 41.67 3.41 24.47
CA ARG A 258 41.50 4.21 23.26
C ARG A 258 40.72 5.46 23.62
N THR A 259 41.24 6.63 23.23
CA THR A 259 40.48 7.88 23.32
C THR A 259 39.61 7.99 22.06
N SER A 260 38.30 8.10 22.26
CA SER A 260 37.34 8.44 21.19
C SER A 260 36.69 9.76 21.54
N TYR A 261 36.58 10.65 20.58
CA TYR A 261 35.91 11.94 20.74
C TYR A 261 34.45 11.80 20.35
N ARG A 262 33.55 12.23 21.23
CA ARG A 262 32.14 12.45 20.93
C ARG A 262 31.93 13.95 20.94
N ALA A 263 31.44 14.51 19.84
CA ALA A 263 31.03 15.90 19.80
C ALA A 263 29.74 16.05 20.60
N GLU A 264 29.73 16.95 21.58
CA GLU A 264 28.53 17.43 22.24
C GLU A 264 28.13 18.75 21.56
N VAL A 265 26.89 18.83 21.08
CA VAL A 265 26.38 20.03 20.42
C VAL A 265 25.98 21.01 21.52
N THR A 266 26.84 21.98 21.81
CA THR A 266 26.59 23.02 22.82
C THR A 266 25.76 24.18 22.26
N ASP A 267 25.89 24.44 20.96
CA ASP A 267 25.12 25.43 20.22
C ASP A 267 24.62 24.78 18.92
N TYR A 268 23.30 24.63 18.82
CA TYR A 268 22.67 23.96 17.70
C TYR A 268 22.74 24.78 16.41
N ASP A 269 22.60 26.10 16.49
CA ASP A 269 22.56 26.96 15.31
C ASP A 269 23.95 27.07 14.67
N ALA A 270 25.00 27.17 15.50
CA ALA A 270 26.38 27.14 15.04
C ALA A 270 26.76 25.77 14.44
N ALA A 271 26.31 24.68 15.05
CA ALA A 271 26.55 23.33 14.53
C ALA A 271 25.82 23.08 13.20
N LEU A 272 24.58 23.55 13.07
CA LEU A 272 23.82 23.47 11.82
C LEU A 272 24.48 24.31 10.72
N ALA A 273 24.96 25.52 11.04
CA ALA A 273 25.68 26.37 10.09
C ALA A 273 26.98 25.72 9.57
N ALA A 274 27.70 24.99 10.43
CA ALA A 274 28.92 24.27 10.08
C ALA A 274 28.64 22.99 9.26
N LEU A 275 27.48 22.35 9.43
CA LEU A 275 27.14 21.07 8.81
C LEU A 275 26.15 21.17 7.63
N LYS A 276 25.59 22.35 7.34
CA LYS A 276 24.56 22.58 6.29
C LYS A 276 24.97 22.12 4.88
N ASP A 277 26.27 22.11 4.59
CA ASP A 277 26.81 21.73 3.27
C ASP A 277 27.13 20.24 3.18
N SER A 278 26.97 19.48 4.27
CA SER A 278 27.06 18.03 4.25
C SER A 278 25.92 17.43 3.40
N PRO A 279 26.21 16.50 2.47
CA PRO A 279 25.19 15.79 1.70
C PRO A 279 24.13 15.11 2.59
N GLU A 280 24.55 14.54 3.72
CA GLU A 280 23.66 13.84 4.65
C GLU A 280 22.63 14.78 5.28
N VAL A 281 23.05 15.99 5.67
CA VAL A 281 22.15 16.99 6.26
C VAL A 281 21.13 17.47 5.23
N ARG A 282 21.55 17.69 3.98
CA ARG A 282 20.65 18.06 2.88
C ARG A 282 19.61 16.98 2.59
N GLU A 283 20.01 15.70 2.58
CA GLU A 283 19.09 14.58 2.42
C GLU A 283 18.07 14.49 3.55
N VAL A 284 18.50 14.69 4.80
CA VAL A 284 17.58 14.68 5.95
C VAL A 284 16.59 15.84 5.86
N ILE A 285 17.05 17.04 5.51
CA ILE A 285 16.17 18.21 5.32
C ILE A 285 15.17 17.96 4.21
N GLN A 286 15.58 17.40 3.06
CA GLN A 286 14.67 17.04 1.97
C GLN A 286 13.63 16.01 2.41
N LYS A 287 14.05 14.94 3.11
CA LYS A 287 13.13 13.91 3.64
C LYS A 287 12.11 14.50 4.62
N LEU A 288 12.51 15.45 5.45
CA LEU A 288 11.61 16.14 6.37
C LEU A 288 10.65 17.06 5.61
N ALA A 289 11.13 17.80 4.61
CA ALA A 289 10.30 18.64 3.76
C ALA A 289 9.25 17.83 2.99
N ASP A 290 9.64 16.70 2.38
CA ASP A 290 8.74 15.80 1.67
C ASP A 290 7.71 15.16 2.60
N ARG A 291 8.07 14.92 3.87
CA ARG A 291 7.14 14.39 4.88
C ARG A 291 6.09 15.44 5.27
N VAL A 292 6.50 16.69 5.45
CA VAL A 292 5.56 17.78 5.73
C VAL A 292 4.63 17.98 4.52
N ALA A 293 5.20 18.10 3.32
CA ALA A 293 4.43 18.29 2.10
C ALA A 293 3.38 17.18 1.87
N ARG A 294 3.73 15.91 2.13
CA ARG A 294 2.79 14.78 2.03
C ARG A 294 1.66 14.81 3.05
N ASN A 295 1.91 15.29 4.27
CA ASN A 295 0.94 15.23 5.35
C ASN A 295 0.04 16.46 5.43
N THR A 296 0.56 17.66 5.12
CA THR A 296 -0.17 18.92 5.29
C THR A 296 -0.61 19.55 3.97
N GLY A 297 -0.11 19.06 2.83
CA GLY A 297 -0.37 19.69 1.53
C GLY A 297 0.24 21.08 1.40
N THR A 298 1.18 21.45 2.28
CA THR A 298 1.86 22.76 2.30
C THR A 298 3.37 22.56 2.33
N ALA A 299 4.11 23.41 1.64
CA ALA A 299 5.58 23.37 1.67
C ALA A 299 6.09 24.13 2.91
N PRO A 300 7.11 23.60 3.61
CA PRO A 300 7.85 24.37 4.62
C PRO A 300 8.48 25.64 4.03
N ALA A 301 8.75 26.64 4.87
CA ALA A 301 9.42 27.86 4.45
C ALA A 301 10.74 27.56 3.70
N GLY A 302 10.90 28.14 2.50
CA GLY A 302 12.05 27.88 1.62
C GLY A 302 11.89 26.69 0.66
N CYS A 303 10.80 25.93 0.74
CA CYS A 303 10.45 24.87 -0.20
C CYS A 303 9.28 25.28 -1.10
N ARG A 304 9.21 24.72 -2.32
CA ARG A 304 8.04 24.83 -3.19
C ARG A 304 7.40 23.45 -3.36
N LEU A 305 6.06 23.40 -3.41
CA LEU A 305 5.36 22.17 -3.75
C LEU A 305 5.59 21.87 -5.24
N VAL A 306 6.04 20.66 -5.52
CA VAL A 306 6.10 20.11 -6.86
C VAL A 306 5.09 18.97 -6.91
N PRO A 307 3.98 19.08 -7.68
CA PRO A 307 3.02 18.00 -7.80
C PRO A 307 3.68 16.85 -8.55
N ILE A 308 3.90 15.73 -7.86
CA ILE A 308 4.36 14.48 -8.46
C ILE A 308 3.16 13.54 -8.43
N GLN A 309 2.59 13.26 -9.59
CA GLN A 309 1.55 12.24 -9.74
C GLN A 309 2.26 10.91 -10.02
N THR A 310 2.12 9.98 -9.09
CA THR A 310 2.59 8.60 -9.26
C THR A 310 1.37 7.71 -9.11
N ALA A 311 1.19 6.72 -9.99
CA ALA A 311 0.19 5.69 -9.79
C ALA A 311 0.50 4.99 -8.44
N ALA A 312 -0.51 4.92 -7.57
CA ALA A 312 -0.40 4.31 -6.24
C ALA A 312 -0.76 2.83 -6.29
#